data_AF-A0AAT9HDE7-F1
#
_entry.id   AF-A0AAT9HDE7-F1
#
_cell.length_a   1.000
_cell.length_b   1.000
_cell.length_c   1.000
_cell.angle_alpha   90.00
_cell.angle_beta   90.00
_cell.angle_gamma   90.00
#
_symmetry.space_group_name_H-M   'P 1'
#
loop_
_entity.id
_entity.type
_entity.pdbx_description
1 polymer ?
#
loop_
_entity_poly.entity_id
_entity_poly.type
_entity_poly.pdbx_seq_one_letter_code
_entity_poly.pdbx_strand_id
1 'polypeptide(L)'
;MTTLADELRALPEVTTDPVRSLAARLPGLSAADRDAALALLPSAHRERLAADPALVDALRDALTPAEFATFAAQLMTRVPDGVEQPVSAGGRARTQVARLLQDPDVAARLLKGGSRVVVVPRSEAMTAQDAFRHLRGGLTDDGRPWETVRGAGLRSAAVTEENLLGERTTIPHGEDAQADGYSTTVHEIAHTVHLHGLDPGDQQRVTDAYEATRRLGEAGSWPDGALHSHDADGRRGAPNYSSRDEREFFAQLTGVYLMTNGGFDPYTGLPRHNDGPPWVREHQPDLYPLLRRLYGEGPEPRLRHPRSVAPARPRGVRAAEVNPVDATDVENESLARARALWDVAEGRQGDGDDAYVAVRALWDGTTGTHTPQPHTPAPLPLPHPAPEPPTEPAAAPPPTGGVAQQRLQELWALVDATFGSQPLTQELRNGLFNSLRVIEAARAGHPVSAALWTSTASLGPCCTWHQTHGWTRPGTTTLSPSRAAPTAGAVPTASPPSPPTG
;
A
#
# COMPACT_ATOMS: atom_id res chain seq x y z
N MET A 1 46.16 5.96 -23.58
CA MET A 1 45.06 5.56 -22.67
C MET A 1 43.75 5.31 -23.41
N THR A 2 43.45 6.04 -24.50
CA THR A 2 42.29 5.78 -25.39
C THR A 2 42.36 4.41 -26.07
N THR A 3 43.52 4.02 -26.61
CA THR A 3 43.72 2.72 -27.27
C THR A 3 43.48 1.51 -26.36
N LEU A 4 43.95 1.56 -25.11
CA LEU A 4 43.73 0.47 -24.15
C LEU A 4 42.25 0.36 -23.74
N ALA A 5 41.55 1.50 -23.63
CA ALA A 5 40.12 1.53 -23.35
C ALA A 5 39.28 1.02 -24.53
N ASP A 6 39.71 1.27 -25.77
CA ASP A 6 39.07 0.75 -26.98
C ASP A 6 39.33 -0.75 -27.15
N GLU A 7 40.54 -1.23 -26.86
CA GLU A 7 40.88 -2.67 -26.85
C GLU A 7 40.14 -3.44 -25.75
N LEU A 8 40.01 -2.86 -24.54
CA LEU A 8 39.21 -3.46 -23.45
C LEU A 8 37.71 -3.50 -23.78
N ARG A 9 37.18 -2.51 -24.51
CA ARG A 9 35.77 -2.52 -24.98
C ARG A 9 35.51 -3.55 -26.08
N ALA A 10 36.53 -3.96 -26.82
CA ALA A 10 36.45 -4.95 -27.89
C ALA A 10 36.59 -6.40 -27.39
N LEU A 11 36.83 -6.63 -26.09
CA LEU A 11 36.90 -7.98 -25.54
C LEU A 11 35.55 -8.70 -25.67
N PRO A 12 35.53 -10.00 -26.04
CA PRO A 12 34.31 -10.77 -26.25
C PRO A 12 33.34 -10.71 -25.07
N GLU A 13 33.85 -10.80 -23.84
CA GLU A 13 33.09 -10.72 -22.57
C GLU A 13 32.43 -9.35 -22.35
N VAL A 14 32.99 -8.27 -22.90
CA VAL A 14 32.43 -6.91 -22.83
C VAL A 14 31.40 -6.69 -23.94
N THR A 15 31.58 -7.32 -25.11
CA THR A 15 30.61 -7.29 -26.21
C THR A 15 29.42 -8.24 -26.01
N THR A 16 29.54 -9.26 -25.16
CA THR A 16 28.45 -10.20 -24.83
C THR A 16 27.69 -9.81 -23.56
N ASP A 17 28.04 -8.70 -22.89
CA ASP A 17 27.33 -8.25 -21.69
C ASP A 17 25.89 -7.85 -22.05
N PRO A 18 24.88 -8.61 -21.61
CA PRO A 18 23.49 -8.36 -21.96
C PRO A 18 22.99 -7.02 -21.40
N VAL A 19 23.57 -6.55 -20.29
CA VAL A 19 23.20 -5.28 -19.66
C VAL A 19 23.67 -4.11 -20.51
N ARG A 20 24.92 -4.12 -20.98
CA ARG A 20 25.47 -3.09 -21.88
C ARG A 20 24.75 -3.07 -23.22
N SER A 21 24.45 -4.24 -23.78
CA SER A 21 23.69 -4.37 -25.04
C SER A 21 22.26 -3.87 -24.91
N LEU A 22 21.64 -4.05 -23.74
CA LEU A 22 20.33 -3.48 -23.46
C LEU A 22 20.41 -1.97 -23.25
N ALA A 23 21.38 -1.48 -22.46
CA ALA A 23 21.60 -0.05 -22.20
C ALA A 23 21.66 0.76 -23.50
N ALA A 24 22.41 0.29 -24.50
CA ALA A 24 22.53 0.96 -25.80
C ALA A 24 21.21 1.04 -26.59
N ARG A 25 20.26 0.12 -26.35
CA ARG A 25 18.97 0.07 -27.05
C ARG A 25 17.85 0.81 -26.32
N LEU A 26 17.90 0.88 -24.99
CA LEU A 26 16.82 1.44 -24.15
C LEU A 26 16.30 2.82 -24.60
N PRO A 27 17.15 3.79 -25.02
CA PRO A 27 16.66 5.09 -25.49
C PRO A 27 15.82 5.03 -26.76
N GLY A 28 16.06 4.03 -27.62
CA GLY A 28 15.33 3.86 -28.88
C GLY A 28 14.12 2.92 -28.80
N LEU A 29 13.89 2.27 -27.66
CA LEU A 29 12.73 1.38 -27.48
C LEU A 29 11.45 2.18 -27.23
N SER A 30 10.30 1.61 -27.63
CA SER A 30 9.00 2.09 -27.19
C SER A 30 8.86 1.97 -25.67
N ALA A 31 7.92 2.71 -25.06
CA ALA A 31 7.67 2.60 -23.62
C ALA A 31 7.33 1.15 -23.20
N ALA A 32 6.44 0.48 -23.95
CA ALA A 32 6.05 -0.90 -23.66
C ALA A 32 7.22 -1.89 -23.79
N ASP A 33 8.06 -1.75 -24.82
CA ASP A 33 9.22 -2.63 -24.99
C ASP A 33 10.29 -2.37 -23.92
N ARG A 34 10.44 -1.12 -23.47
CA ARG A 34 11.35 -0.74 -22.39
C ARG A 34 10.90 -1.37 -21.07
N ASP A 35 9.61 -1.27 -20.76
CA ASP A 35 9.01 -1.86 -19.56
C ASP A 35 9.16 -3.38 -19.55
N ALA A 36 8.85 -4.04 -20.66
CA ALA A 36 9.02 -5.48 -20.82
C ALA A 36 10.48 -5.90 -20.66
N ALA A 37 11.42 -5.15 -21.24
CA ALA A 37 12.84 -5.42 -21.12
C ALA A 37 13.33 -5.30 -19.67
N LEU A 38 12.89 -4.27 -18.93
CA LEU A 38 13.27 -4.08 -17.53
C LEU A 38 12.62 -5.10 -16.60
N ALA A 39 11.38 -5.52 -16.86
CA ALA A 39 10.67 -6.51 -16.05
C ALA A 39 11.37 -7.88 -16.05
N LEU A 40 12.06 -8.23 -17.13
CA LEU A 40 12.80 -9.49 -17.28
C LEU A 40 14.20 -9.46 -16.64
N LEU A 41 14.67 -8.30 -16.18
CA LEU A 41 16.02 -8.18 -15.61
C LEU A 41 16.08 -8.58 -14.12
N PRO A 42 17.09 -9.38 -13.74
CA PRO A 42 17.45 -9.56 -12.33
C PRO A 42 17.75 -8.22 -11.64
N SER A 43 17.54 -8.14 -10.32
CA SER A 43 17.78 -6.92 -9.53
C SER A 43 19.20 -6.36 -9.75
N ALA A 44 20.22 -7.21 -9.69
CA ALA A 44 21.61 -6.81 -9.90
C ALA A 44 21.84 -6.14 -11.27
N HIS A 45 21.16 -6.59 -12.33
CA HIS A 45 21.28 -5.97 -13.65
C HIS A 45 20.55 -4.62 -13.72
N ARG A 46 19.37 -4.49 -13.10
CA ARG A 46 18.69 -3.19 -12.96
C ARG A 46 19.53 -2.20 -12.17
N GLU A 47 20.22 -2.65 -11.12
CA GLU A 47 21.12 -1.82 -10.35
C GLU A 47 22.32 -1.33 -11.17
N ARG A 48 22.90 -2.20 -12.00
CA ARG A 48 23.96 -1.82 -12.95
C ARG A 48 23.48 -0.76 -13.94
N LEU A 49 22.27 -0.90 -14.50
CA LEU A 49 21.69 0.12 -15.39
C LEU A 49 21.45 1.44 -14.65
N ALA A 50 20.89 1.39 -13.45
CA ALA A 50 20.60 2.56 -12.63
C ALA A 50 21.86 3.29 -12.15
N ALA A 51 23.02 2.62 -12.16
CA ALA A 51 24.31 3.19 -11.79
C ALA A 51 25.13 3.69 -12.98
N ASP A 52 24.65 3.54 -14.23
CA ASP A 52 25.33 4.01 -15.44
C ASP A 52 24.95 5.47 -15.75
N PRO A 53 25.83 6.46 -15.49
CA PRO A 53 25.49 7.86 -15.68
C PRO A 53 25.23 8.21 -17.16
N ALA A 54 25.94 7.56 -18.09
CA ALA A 54 25.81 7.83 -19.52
C ALA A 54 24.45 7.34 -20.04
N LEU A 55 23.99 6.17 -19.56
CA LEU A 55 22.64 5.70 -19.86
C LEU A 55 21.57 6.64 -19.30
N VAL A 56 21.72 7.07 -18.04
CA VAL A 56 20.76 7.97 -17.38
C VAL A 56 20.66 9.29 -18.15
N ASP A 57 21.79 9.89 -18.54
CA ASP A 57 21.80 11.13 -19.32
C ASP A 57 21.19 10.93 -20.72
N ALA A 58 21.51 9.82 -21.40
CA ALA A 58 20.92 9.50 -22.70
C ALA A 58 19.40 9.32 -22.64
N LEU A 59 18.88 8.69 -21.59
CA LEU A 59 17.44 8.51 -21.40
C LEU A 59 16.75 9.81 -20.97
N ARG A 60 17.39 10.61 -20.12
CA ARG A 60 16.87 11.94 -19.76
C ARG A 60 16.68 12.82 -21.00
N ASP A 61 17.64 12.79 -21.91
CA ASP A 61 17.63 13.63 -23.11
C ASP A 61 16.70 13.09 -24.22
N ALA A 62 16.50 11.76 -24.28
CA ALA A 62 15.68 11.12 -25.31
C ALA A 62 14.18 11.03 -24.98
N LEU A 63 13.79 11.10 -23.70
CA LEU A 63 12.43 10.83 -23.24
C LEU A 63 11.71 12.09 -22.79
N THR A 64 10.38 12.05 -22.81
CA THR A 64 9.59 13.07 -22.11
C THR A 64 9.81 12.97 -20.59
N PRO A 65 9.61 14.05 -19.82
CA PRO A 65 9.76 14.01 -18.36
C PRO A 65 8.94 12.89 -17.69
N ALA A 66 7.69 12.68 -18.13
CA ALA A 66 6.83 11.64 -17.57
C ALA A 66 7.32 10.20 -17.88
N GLU A 67 7.83 9.97 -19.10
CA GLU A 67 8.42 8.67 -19.48
C GLU A 67 9.71 8.42 -18.71
N PHE A 68 10.57 9.43 -18.58
CA PHE A 68 11.80 9.33 -17.81
C PHE A 68 11.51 9.09 -16.32
N ALA A 69 10.52 9.75 -15.74
CA ALA A 69 10.08 9.54 -14.36
C ALA A 69 9.61 8.10 -14.12
N THR A 70 8.84 7.54 -15.05
CA THR A 70 8.36 6.15 -15.00
C THR A 70 9.52 5.16 -15.07
N PHE A 71 10.45 5.38 -16.00
CA PHE A 71 11.66 4.59 -16.12
C PHE A 71 12.53 4.65 -14.85
N ALA A 72 12.75 5.87 -14.32
CA ALA A 72 13.50 6.09 -13.11
C ALA A 72 12.87 5.36 -11.91
N ALA A 73 11.54 5.43 -11.77
CA ALA A 73 10.82 4.70 -10.74
C ALA A 73 11.03 3.18 -10.84
N GLN A 74 11.01 2.61 -12.04
CA GLN A 74 11.26 1.17 -12.24
C GLN A 74 12.68 0.74 -11.83
N LEU A 75 13.68 1.59 -12.05
CA LEU A 75 15.06 1.34 -11.67
C LEU A 75 15.34 1.61 -10.18
N MET A 76 14.65 2.58 -9.59
CA MET A 76 14.81 2.95 -8.18
C MET A 76 14.10 1.97 -7.25
N THR A 77 12.93 1.45 -7.63
CA THR A 77 12.11 0.59 -6.78
C THR A 77 12.61 -0.86 -6.74
N ARG A 78 12.93 -1.31 -5.53
CA ARG A 78 13.25 -2.69 -5.18
C ARG A 78 12.09 -3.29 -4.39
N VAL A 79 11.70 -4.50 -4.79
CA VAL A 79 10.70 -5.31 -4.10
C VAL A 79 11.43 -6.57 -3.63
N PRO A 80 11.84 -6.64 -2.34
CA PRO A 80 12.52 -7.80 -1.78
C PRO A 80 11.62 -9.04 -1.76
N ASP A 81 12.26 -10.19 -1.60
CA ASP A 81 11.56 -11.42 -1.20
C ASP A 81 10.92 -11.19 0.18
N GLY A 82 9.72 -11.74 0.42
CA GLY A 82 8.97 -11.57 1.67
C GLY A 82 7.85 -10.54 1.61
N VAL A 83 7.83 -9.65 0.60
CA VAL A 83 6.64 -8.83 0.29
C VAL A 83 5.50 -9.78 -0.12
N GLU A 84 4.35 -9.67 0.52
CA GLU A 84 3.25 -10.62 0.35
C GLU A 84 2.52 -10.44 -0.99
N GLN A 85 2.38 -9.19 -1.44
CA GLN A 85 1.75 -8.81 -2.70
C GLN A 85 2.73 -8.06 -3.62
N PRO A 86 3.82 -8.71 -4.09
CA PRO A 86 4.95 -8.02 -4.72
C PRO A 86 4.60 -7.30 -6.03
N VAL A 87 3.63 -7.83 -6.79
CA VAL A 87 3.15 -7.20 -8.03
C VAL A 87 2.35 -5.94 -7.72
N SER A 88 1.37 -6.03 -6.82
CA SER A 88 0.50 -4.91 -6.42
C SER A 88 1.28 -3.83 -5.71
N ALA A 89 2.05 -4.18 -4.66
CA ALA A 89 2.88 -3.24 -3.90
C ALA A 89 3.94 -2.60 -4.81
N GLY A 90 4.63 -3.39 -5.63
CA GLY A 90 5.62 -2.87 -6.58
C GLY A 90 5.02 -1.95 -7.63
N GLY A 91 3.83 -2.25 -8.16
CA GLY A 91 3.10 -1.39 -9.08
C GLY A 91 2.69 -0.06 -8.44
N ARG A 92 2.12 -0.10 -7.23
CA ARG A 92 1.75 1.08 -6.44
C ARG A 92 2.95 1.94 -6.09
N ALA A 93 4.03 1.33 -5.59
CA ALA A 93 5.27 2.02 -5.27
C ALA A 93 5.82 2.77 -6.49
N ARG A 94 6.00 2.09 -7.63
CA ARG A 94 6.52 2.72 -8.86
C ARG A 94 5.63 3.86 -9.36
N THR A 95 4.32 3.70 -9.27
CA THR A 95 3.36 4.75 -9.65
C THR A 95 3.52 5.99 -8.77
N GLN A 96 3.62 5.81 -7.45
CA GLN A 96 3.81 6.93 -6.53
C GLN A 96 5.19 7.56 -6.72
N VAL A 97 6.26 6.76 -6.78
CA VAL A 97 7.63 7.24 -7.03
C VAL A 97 7.70 8.07 -8.32
N ALA A 98 7.12 7.60 -9.42
CA ALA A 98 7.14 8.34 -10.68
C ALA A 98 6.48 9.74 -10.56
N ARG A 99 5.48 9.92 -9.69
CA ARG A 99 4.87 11.25 -9.45
C ARG A 99 5.84 12.23 -8.77
N LEU A 100 6.75 11.73 -7.94
CA LEU A 100 7.78 12.54 -7.28
C LEU A 100 9.02 12.79 -8.15
N LEU A 101 9.11 12.17 -9.32
CA LEU A 101 10.27 12.21 -10.22
C LEU A 101 9.98 12.95 -11.55
N GLN A 102 8.95 13.79 -11.60
CA GLN A 102 8.57 14.49 -12.83
C GLN A 102 9.61 15.52 -13.28
N ASP A 103 10.40 16.09 -12.36
CA ASP A 103 11.56 16.91 -12.71
C ASP A 103 12.73 15.99 -13.15
N PRO A 104 13.10 16.00 -14.45
CA PRO A 104 14.07 15.05 -14.99
C PRO A 104 15.49 15.28 -14.44
N ASP A 105 15.84 16.50 -14.04
CA ASP A 105 17.16 16.78 -13.47
C ASP A 105 17.25 16.29 -12.03
N VAL A 106 16.17 16.38 -11.26
CA VAL A 106 16.06 15.77 -9.93
C VAL A 106 16.11 14.24 -10.03
N ALA A 107 15.33 13.65 -10.93
CA ALA A 107 15.31 12.20 -11.12
C ALA A 107 16.67 11.65 -11.56
N ALA A 108 17.35 12.33 -12.49
CA ALA A 108 18.69 11.94 -12.93
C ALA A 108 19.73 12.05 -11.80
N ARG A 109 19.66 13.11 -10.96
CA ARG A 109 20.54 13.26 -9.79
C ARG A 109 20.34 12.14 -8.78
N LEU A 110 19.10 11.79 -8.48
CA LEU A 110 18.78 10.70 -7.56
C LEU A 110 19.30 9.34 -8.07
N LEU A 111 19.04 9.01 -9.34
CA LEU A 111 19.53 7.77 -9.95
C LEU A 111 21.05 7.66 -9.89
N LYS A 112 21.75 8.69 -10.41
CA LYS A 112 23.22 8.76 -10.46
C LYS A 112 23.85 8.82 -9.06
N GLY A 113 23.16 9.45 -8.11
CA GLY A 113 23.53 9.49 -6.70
C GLY A 113 23.29 8.19 -5.93
N GLY A 114 22.78 7.15 -6.60
CA GLY A 114 22.55 5.83 -6.00
C GLY A 114 21.30 5.75 -5.13
N SER A 115 20.38 6.72 -5.22
CA SER A 115 19.14 6.68 -4.44
C SER A 115 18.22 5.56 -4.90
N ARG A 116 17.60 4.86 -3.96
CA ARG A 116 16.71 3.72 -4.23
C ARG A 116 15.46 3.80 -3.35
N VAL A 117 14.45 3.04 -3.70
CA VAL A 117 13.22 2.90 -2.94
C VAL A 117 13.05 1.41 -2.65
N VAL A 118 12.85 1.04 -1.39
CA VAL A 118 12.70 -0.35 -0.98
C VAL A 118 11.32 -0.54 -0.40
N VAL A 119 10.55 -1.44 -1.00
CA VAL A 119 9.27 -1.88 -0.42
C VAL A 119 9.57 -2.76 0.79
N VAL A 120 9.17 -2.34 1.98
CA VAL A 120 9.34 -3.09 3.22
C VAL A 120 8.13 -4.00 3.39
N PRO A 121 8.32 -5.32 3.56
CA PRO A 121 7.23 -6.25 3.86
C PRO A 121 6.43 -5.83 5.09
N ARG A 122 5.12 -6.06 5.08
CA ARG A 122 4.25 -5.77 6.23
C ARG A 122 4.52 -6.66 7.46
N SER A 123 5.31 -7.72 7.29
CA SER A 123 5.62 -8.69 8.34
C SER A 123 7.06 -8.61 8.86
N GLU A 124 7.87 -7.69 8.34
CA GLU A 124 9.27 -7.55 8.68
C GLU A 124 9.62 -6.13 9.13
N ALA A 125 10.54 -6.01 10.09
CA ALA A 125 11.10 -4.72 10.47
C ALA A 125 11.88 -4.11 9.29
N MET A 126 11.80 -2.79 9.12
CA MET A 126 12.57 -2.07 8.09
C MET A 126 14.08 -2.35 8.21
N THR A 127 14.60 -2.44 9.44
CA THR A 127 16.01 -2.73 9.73
C THR A 127 16.44 -4.18 9.46
N ALA A 128 15.51 -5.04 9.00
CA ALA A 128 15.84 -6.35 8.42
C ALA A 128 16.43 -6.22 7.01
N GLN A 129 16.01 -5.19 6.27
CA GLN A 129 16.43 -4.95 4.89
C GLN A 129 17.88 -4.47 4.82
N ASP A 130 18.63 -4.96 3.82
CA ASP A 130 20.06 -4.63 3.66
C ASP A 130 20.33 -3.12 3.68
N ALA A 131 19.48 -2.33 3.01
CA ALA A 131 19.62 -0.88 2.92
C ALA A 131 19.53 -0.15 4.27
N PHE A 132 18.81 -0.72 5.25
CA PHE A 132 18.51 -0.10 6.54
C PHE A 132 19.08 -0.87 7.73
N ARG A 133 19.82 -1.96 7.48
CA ARG A 133 20.43 -2.80 8.53
C ARG A 133 21.28 -2.00 9.51
N HIS A 134 21.92 -0.94 9.04
CA HIS A 134 22.78 -0.07 9.84
C HIS A 134 22.02 0.72 10.93
N LEU A 135 20.68 0.82 10.85
CA LEU A 135 19.84 1.49 11.85
C LEU A 135 19.45 0.56 13.02
N ARG A 136 19.71 -0.75 12.90
CA ARG A 136 19.34 -1.75 13.90
C ARG A 136 19.97 -1.46 15.26
N GLY A 137 19.15 -1.52 16.32
CA GLY A 137 19.53 -1.23 17.71
C GLY A 137 19.64 0.25 18.02
N GLY A 138 19.40 1.13 17.05
CA GLY A 138 19.37 2.57 17.24
C GLY A 138 17.97 3.09 17.60
N LEU A 139 17.94 4.37 18.00
CA LEU A 139 16.71 5.13 18.20
C LEU A 139 16.62 6.24 17.15
N THR A 140 15.40 6.62 16.83
CA THR A 140 15.07 7.87 16.14
C THR A 140 15.26 9.06 17.09
N ASP A 141 15.24 10.28 16.55
CA ASP A 141 15.37 11.52 17.33
C ASP A 141 14.22 11.73 18.34
N ASP A 142 13.07 11.08 18.14
CA ASP A 142 11.96 11.09 19.08
C ASP A 142 11.97 9.89 20.07
N GLY A 143 13.03 9.08 20.05
CA GLY A 143 13.26 8.00 21.00
C GLY A 143 12.61 6.66 20.61
N ARG A 144 11.92 6.56 19.48
CA ARG A 144 11.38 5.28 19.00
C ARG A 144 12.50 4.36 18.47
N PRO A 145 12.47 3.05 18.76
CA PRO A 145 13.38 2.08 18.15
C PRO A 145 13.18 1.99 16.63
N TRP A 146 14.26 1.98 15.85
CA TRP A 146 14.17 1.91 14.39
C TRP A 146 13.48 0.63 13.88
N GLU A 147 13.46 -0.44 14.67
CA GLU A 147 12.76 -1.69 14.35
C GLU A 147 11.24 -1.53 14.26
N THR A 148 10.66 -0.56 14.97
CA THR A 148 9.21 -0.33 15.01
C THR A 148 8.77 0.79 14.06
N VAL A 149 9.73 1.52 13.48
CA VAL A 149 9.45 2.61 12.54
C VAL A 149 9.08 2.04 11.18
N ARG A 150 8.02 2.60 10.58
CA ARG A 150 7.42 2.15 9.32
C ARG A 150 7.63 3.15 8.17
N GLY A 151 8.85 3.65 8.03
CA GLY A 151 9.24 4.62 6.99
C GLY A 151 10.61 5.22 7.29
N ALA A 152 11.37 5.54 6.24
CA ALA A 152 12.60 6.32 6.37
C ALA A 152 12.99 6.94 5.03
N GLY A 153 13.23 8.24 5.02
CA GLY A 153 13.70 9.00 3.87
C GLY A 153 15.18 9.34 3.98
N LEU A 154 16.04 8.39 3.60
CA LEU A 154 17.49 8.57 3.56
C LEU A 154 17.97 8.61 2.10
N ARG A 155 19.22 8.22 1.82
CA ARG A 155 19.65 7.97 0.44
C ARG A 155 18.77 6.91 -0.23
N SER A 156 18.35 5.92 0.53
CA SER A 156 17.29 5.00 0.16
C SER A 156 16.03 5.31 0.95
N ALA A 157 14.89 5.34 0.29
CA ALA A 157 13.59 5.46 0.94
C ALA A 157 13.04 4.08 1.31
N ALA A 158 12.56 3.91 2.53
CA ALA A 158 11.76 2.76 2.94
C ALA A 158 10.28 3.10 2.78
N VAL A 159 9.56 2.32 1.98
CA VAL A 159 8.12 2.51 1.75
C VAL A 159 7.42 1.21 2.12
N THR A 160 6.36 1.28 2.92
CA THR A 160 5.82 0.06 3.51
C THR A 160 4.66 -0.53 2.71
N GLU A 161 4.65 -1.85 2.59
CA GLU A 161 3.62 -2.59 1.85
C GLU A 161 2.22 -2.25 2.36
N GLU A 162 2.04 -2.18 3.68
CA GLU A 162 0.75 -1.89 4.28
C GLU A 162 0.23 -0.49 3.93
N ASN A 163 1.09 0.54 3.86
CA ASN A 163 0.67 1.89 3.47
C ASN A 163 0.43 2.01 1.95
N LEU A 164 1.12 1.19 1.14
CA LEU A 164 0.88 1.15 -0.31
C LEU A 164 -0.49 0.54 -0.66
N LEU A 165 -0.95 -0.41 0.15
CA LEU A 165 -2.12 -1.23 -0.13
C LEU A 165 -3.30 -0.95 0.81
N GLY A 166 -3.13 -0.11 1.84
CA GLY A 166 -4.17 0.15 2.83
C GLY A 166 -4.41 -1.05 3.76
N GLU A 167 -3.35 -1.81 4.06
CA GLU A 167 -3.42 -2.98 4.92
C GLU A 167 -2.83 -2.70 6.32
N ARG A 168 -2.70 -3.75 7.13
CA ARG A 168 -2.10 -3.71 8.48
C ARG A 168 -0.76 -4.43 8.49
N THR A 169 0.10 -4.07 9.43
CA THR A 169 1.41 -4.70 9.66
C THR A 169 1.39 -5.53 10.94
N THR A 170 2.19 -6.59 10.98
CA THR A 170 2.40 -7.39 12.19
C THR A 170 3.49 -6.82 13.08
N ILE A 171 4.23 -5.81 12.61
CA ILE A 171 5.26 -5.14 13.39
C ILE A 171 4.58 -4.22 14.40
N PRO A 172 4.84 -4.39 15.71
CA PRO A 172 4.33 -3.48 16.73
C PRO A 172 4.87 -2.07 16.45
N HIS A 173 3.97 -1.18 16.08
CA HIS A 173 4.19 0.24 15.95
C HIS A 173 3.00 0.91 16.65
N GLY A 174 3.18 2.08 17.25
CA GLY A 174 2.20 2.68 18.19
C GLY A 174 0.84 3.08 17.58
N GLU A 175 0.55 2.67 16.34
CA GLU A 175 -0.66 2.94 15.56
C GLU A 175 -1.09 1.64 14.85
N ASP A 176 -2.39 1.39 14.67
CA ASP A 176 -2.89 0.15 14.03
C ASP A 176 -2.71 0.16 12.49
N ALA A 177 -2.79 1.36 11.88
CA ALA A 177 -2.49 1.66 10.48
C ALA A 177 -2.40 3.20 10.30
N GLN A 178 -1.68 3.64 9.26
CA GLN A 178 -1.72 5.04 8.84
C GLN A 178 -3.12 5.41 8.30
N ALA A 179 -3.54 6.66 8.50
CA ALA A 179 -4.88 7.11 8.08
C ALA A 179 -5.11 7.01 6.56
N ASP A 180 -6.36 6.76 6.15
CA ASP A 180 -6.78 6.78 4.74
C ASP A 180 -6.33 8.08 4.07
N GLY A 181 -5.70 7.96 2.91
CA GLY A 181 -5.17 9.10 2.16
C GLY A 181 -3.91 9.76 2.71
N TYR A 182 -3.29 9.23 3.78
CA TYR A 182 -1.93 9.58 4.18
C TYR A 182 -0.90 8.66 3.53
N SER A 183 0.11 9.24 2.87
CA SER A 183 1.16 8.47 2.22
C SER A 183 2.51 8.62 2.90
N THR A 184 2.89 7.61 3.67
CA THR A 184 4.28 7.47 4.11
C THR A 184 5.20 7.34 2.90
N THR A 185 4.75 6.69 1.83
CA THR A 185 5.54 6.58 0.59
C THR A 185 5.94 7.95 0.02
N VAL A 186 4.97 8.85 -0.15
CA VAL A 186 5.24 10.21 -0.66
C VAL A 186 6.13 10.98 0.32
N HIS A 187 5.86 10.86 1.62
CA HIS A 187 6.61 11.51 2.67
C HIS A 187 8.11 11.13 2.65
N GLU A 188 8.43 9.83 2.68
CA GLU A 188 9.83 9.37 2.73
C GLU A 188 10.60 9.64 1.42
N ILE A 189 9.92 9.61 0.28
CA ILE A 189 10.54 9.98 -0.99
C ILE A 189 10.76 11.48 -1.06
N ALA A 190 9.87 12.31 -0.49
CA ALA A 190 10.06 13.75 -0.43
C ALA A 190 11.31 14.12 0.38
N HIS A 191 11.58 13.43 1.49
CA HIS A 191 12.87 13.54 2.20
C HIS A 191 14.06 13.19 1.31
N THR A 192 13.97 12.09 0.55
CA THR A 192 15.02 11.67 -0.40
C THR A 192 15.26 12.72 -1.48
N VAL A 193 14.18 13.28 -2.06
CA VAL A 193 14.23 14.37 -3.05
C VAL A 193 14.87 15.60 -2.43
N HIS A 194 14.46 16.00 -1.23
CA HIS A 194 15.01 17.17 -0.55
C HIS A 194 16.52 17.02 -0.32
N LEU A 195 16.95 15.91 0.27
CA LEU A 195 18.34 15.71 0.71
C LEU A 195 19.32 15.39 -0.43
N HIS A 196 18.84 14.77 -1.50
CA HIS A 196 19.71 14.20 -2.53
C HIS A 196 19.30 14.54 -3.96
N GLY A 197 18.08 15.03 -4.15
CA GLY A 197 17.52 15.38 -5.45
C GLY A 197 17.58 16.88 -5.73
N LEU A 198 17.34 17.75 -4.75
CA LEU A 198 17.38 19.20 -4.91
C LEU A 198 18.81 19.73 -5.01
N ASP A 199 18.97 20.88 -5.66
CA ASP A 199 20.25 21.60 -5.66
C ASP A 199 20.34 22.49 -4.42
N PRO A 200 21.53 23.01 -4.05
CA PRO A 200 21.68 23.84 -2.86
C PRO A 200 20.79 25.09 -2.84
N GLY A 201 20.47 25.66 -4.01
CA GLY A 201 19.59 26.82 -4.10
C GLY A 201 18.15 26.48 -3.77
N ASP A 202 17.64 25.36 -4.28
CA ASP A 202 16.30 24.88 -3.94
C ASP A 202 16.19 24.37 -2.50
N GLN A 203 17.24 23.73 -1.97
CA GLN A 203 17.30 23.39 -0.53
C GLN A 203 17.21 24.65 0.33
N GLN A 204 17.96 25.71 -0.02
CA GLN A 204 17.89 26.97 0.71
C GLN A 204 16.49 27.60 0.66
N ARG A 205 15.77 27.51 -0.47
CA ARG A 205 14.38 28.00 -0.57
C ARG A 205 13.46 27.26 0.41
N VAL A 206 13.65 25.96 0.59
CA VAL A 206 12.89 25.16 1.57
C VAL A 206 13.21 25.64 2.99
N THR A 207 14.50 25.79 3.33
CA THR A 207 14.94 26.32 4.62
C THR A 207 14.35 27.70 4.90
N ASP A 208 14.40 28.62 3.93
CA ASP A 208 13.92 29.99 4.09
C ASP A 208 12.41 30.04 4.35
N ALA A 209 11.63 29.22 3.64
CA ALA A 209 10.18 29.11 3.81
C ALA A 209 9.80 28.46 5.15
N TYR A 210 10.53 27.42 5.57
CA TYR A 210 10.37 26.83 6.90
C TYR A 210 10.64 27.87 7.99
N GLU A 211 11.77 28.57 7.92
CA GLU A 211 12.16 29.58 8.90
C GLU A 211 11.19 30.77 8.92
N ALA A 212 10.65 31.17 7.77
CA ALA A 212 9.59 32.18 7.70
C ALA A 212 8.31 31.71 8.41
N THR A 213 7.87 30.48 8.16
CA THR A 213 6.71 29.87 8.83
C THR A 213 6.95 29.74 10.34
N ARG A 214 8.14 29.28 10.75
CA ARG A 214 8.55 29.13 12.14
C ARG A 214 8.53 30.46 12.90
N ARG A 215 8.98 31.55 12.28
CA ARG A 215 8.94 32.90 12.88
C ARG A 215 7.52 33.41 13.15
N LEU A 216 6.52 32.95 12.38
CA LEU A 216 5.12 33.29 12.60
C LEU A 216 4.48 32.47 13.74
N GLY A 217 5.12 31.39 14.20
CA GLY A 217 4.61 30.56 15.29
C GLY A 217 3.25 29.97 14.97
N GLU A 218 2.27 30.17 15.87
CA GLU A 218 0.89 29.67 15.68
C GLU A 218 0.15 30.35 14.52
N ALA A 219 0.58 31.53 14.08
CA ALA A 219 0.03 32.20 12.90
C ALA A 219 0.63 31.66 11.58
N GLY A 220 1.65 30.79 11.66
CA GLY A 220 2.25 30.15 10.49
C GLY A 220 1.30 29.13 9.87
N SER A 221 1.31 29.04 8.54
CA SER A 221 0.54 28.05 7.80
C SER A 221 1.30 26.74 7.67
N TRP A 222 1.25 25.94 8.74
CA TRP A 222 1.92 24.64 8.80
C TRP A 222 1.17 23.58 8.00
N PRO A 223 1.88 22.69 7.25
CA PRO A 223 1.25 21.60 6.50
C PRO A 223 0.34 20.70 7.34
N ASP A 224 0.71 20.45 8.60
CA ASP A 224 -0.02 19.58 9.51
C ASP A 224 -1.12 20.30 10.33
N GLY A 225 -1.50 21.52 9.93
CA GLY A 225 -2.59 22.26 10.57
C GLY A 225 -2.12 23.15 11.71
N ALA A 226 -2.93 23.28 12.76
CA ALA A 226 -2.58 24.16 13.89
C ALA A 226 -1.26 23.74 14.55
N LEU A 227 -0.41 24.71 14.93
CA LEU A 227 0.89 24.41 15.52
C LEU A 227 0.76 23.63 16.83
N HIS A 228 -0.27 23.89 17.64
CA HIS A 228 -0.50 23.17 18.89
C HIS A 228 -1.97 22.82 19.07
N SER A 229 -2.22 21.69 19.74
CA SER A 229 -3.50 21.43 20.38
C SER A 229 -3.59 22.11 21.73
N HIS A 230 -4.82 22.29 22.22
CA HIS A 230 -5.11 22.86 23.53
C HIS A 230 -6.09 21.95 24.26
N ASP A 231 -5.81 21.65 25.52
CA ASP A 231 -6.73 20.90 26.39
C ASP A 231 -7.91 21.78 26.85
N ALA A 232 -8.84 21.20 27.62
CA ALA A 232 -10.02 21.91 28.11
C ALA A 232 -9.70 23.11 29.02
N ASP A 233 -8.53 23.12 29.65
CA ASP A 233 -8.03 24.21 30.49
C ASP A 233 -7.22 25.24 29.69
N GLY A 234 -7.08 25.04 28.37
CA GLY A 234 -6.30 25.88 27.49
C GLY A 234 -4.79 25.64 27.57
N ARG A 235 -4.33 24.52 28.17
CA ARG A 235 -2.90 24.17 28.16
C ARG A 235 -2.50 23.63 26.80
N ARG A 236 -1.34 24.09 26.37
CA ARG A 236 -0.75 23.77 25.07
C ARG A 236 -0.16 22.35 25.05
N GLY A 237 -0.47 21.59 24.01
CA GLY A 237 0.13 20.30 23.69
C GLY A 237 1.49 20.41 22.97
N ALA A 238 2.02 19.27 22.54
CA ALA A 238 3.22 19.23 21.70
C ALA A 238 2.99 19.99 20.37
N PRO A 239 4.05 20.57 19.76
CA PRO A 239 3.92 21.17 18.45
C PRO A 239 3.65 20.10 17.37
N ASN A 240 2.98 20.48 16.29
CA ASN A 240 2.68 19.58 15.17
C ASN A 240 3.95 19.05 14.49
N TYR A 241 3.83 17.93 13.80
CA TYR A 241 4.98 17.20 13.26
C TYR A 241 5.76 18.00 12.21
N SER A 242 5.07 18.64 11.26
CA SER A 242 5.70 19.48 10.22
C SER A 242 6.53 20.65 10.75
N SER A 243 6.42 21.00 12.04
CA SER A 243 7.19 22.08 12.65
C SER A 243 8.54 21.66 13.23
N ARG A 244 8.82 20.35 13.33
CA ARG A 244 10.03 19.81 13.97
C ARG A 244 11.32 20.29 13.31
N ASP A 245 11.35 20.24 11.98
CA ASP A 245 12.45 20.76 11.16
C ASP A 245 11.99 21.02 9.72
N GLU A 246 12.87 21.62 8.92
CA GLU A 246 12.65 21.95 7.52
C GLU A 246 12.39 20.73 6.61
N ARG A 247 12.89 19.54 7.00
CA ARG A 247 12.74 18.31 6.21
C ARG A 247 11.33 17.78 6.37
N GLU A 248 10.85 17.69 7.61
CA GLU A 248 9.47 17.29 7.90
C GLU A 248 8.48 18.30 7.32
N PHE A 249 8.78 19.60 7.42
CA PHE A 249 8.01 20.65 6.77
C PHE A 249 7.86 20.41 5.26
N PHE A 250 8.97 20.17 4.55
CA PHE A 250 8.94 19.92 3.11
C PHE A 250 8.22 18.63 2.74
N ALA A 251 8.46 17.55 3.48
CA ALA A 251 7.83 16.25 3.24
C ALA A 251 6.31 16.32 3.41
N GLN A 252 5.83 16.98 4.47
CA GLN A 252 4.39 17.17 4.67
C GLN A 252 3.80 18.16 3.65
N LEU A 253 4.49 19.25 3.33
CA LEU A 253 4.01 20.19 2.29
C LEU A 253 3.90 19.53 0.90
N THR A 254 4.82 18.61 0.59
CA THR A 254 4.74 17.77 -0.61
C THR A 254 3.48 16.90 -0.58
N GLY A 255 3.16 16.31 0.58
CA GLY A 255 1.91 15.61 0.81
C GLY A 255 0.68 16.49 0.58
N VAL A 256 0.68 17.73 1.09
CA VAL A 256 -0.42 18.69 0.86
C VAL A 256 -0.59 18.96 -0.64
N TYR A 257 0.50 19.25 -1.34
CA TYR A 257 0.50 19.56 -2.78
C TYR A 257 -0.07 18.40 -3.61
N LEU A 258 0.33 17.17 -3.28
CA LEU A 258 -0.09 15.95 -3.97
C LEU A 258 -1.40 15.36 -3.44
N MET A 259 -2.03 16.02 -2.47
CA MET A 259 -3.25 15.56 -1.79
C MET A 259 -3.11 14.17 -1.16
N THR A 260 -1.96 13.89 -0.55
CA THR A 260 -1.61 12.65 0.16
C THR A 260 -1.24 12.88 1.63
N ASN A 261 -1.65 14.00 2.22
CA ASN A 261 -1.43 14.35 3.62
C ASN A 261 -2.71 14.17 4.46
N GLY A 262 -3.46 13.09 4.20
CA GLY A 262 -4.72 12.81 4.91
C GLY A 262 -4.56 12.57 6.42
N GLY A 263 -5.71 12.51 7.09
CA GLY A 263 -5.79 12.15 8.51
C GLY A 263 -5.48 13.29 9.48
N PHE A 264 -4.94 12.91 10.63
CA PHE A 264 -4.66 13.79 11.75
C PHE A 264 -3.17 13.78 12.07
N ASP A 265 -2.66 14.91 12.55
CA ASP A 265 -1.29 15.01 13.03
C ASP A 265 -1.14 14.23 14.36
N PRO A 266 -0.12 13.34 14.48
CA PRO A 266 0.01 12.46 15.65
C PRO A 266 0.39 13.17 16.94
N TYR A 267 0.89 14.42 16.89
CA TYR A 267 1.31 15.17 18.08
C TYR A 267 0.18 16.04 18.64
N THR A 268 -0.60 16.66 17.75
CA THR A 268 -1.71 17.53 18.13
C THR A 268 -3.06 16.81 18.13
N GLY A 269 -3.21 15.73 17.39
CA GLY A 269 -4.49 15.05 17.16
C GLY A 269 -5.47 15.86 16.30
N LEU A 270 -4.99 16.92 15.63
CA LEU A 270 -5.79 17.82 14.81
C LEU A 270 -5.70 17.45 13.31
N PRO A 271 -6.72 17.80 12.50
CA PRO A 271 -6.71 17.50 11.07
C PRO A 271 -5.53 18.18 10.36
N ARG A 272 -4.87 17.43 9.47
CA ARG A 272 -3.85 17.96 8.56
C ARG A 272 -4.48 18.70 7.38
N HIS A 273 -3.72 19.56 6.71
CA HIS A 273 -4.15 20.11 5.43
C HIS A 273 -3.96 19.08 4.31
N ASN A 274 -4.93 19.00 3.39
CA ASN A 274 -4.86 18.09 2.24
C ASN A 274 -5.55 18.67 0.99
N ASP A 275 -5.52 19.99 0.87
CA ASP A 275 -6.31 20.77 -0.08
C ASP A 275 -5.66 20.94 -1.47
N GLY A 276 -4.44 20.43 -1.65
CA GLY A 276 -3.77 20.38 -2.95
C GLY A 276 -3.01 21.66 -3.33
N PRO A 277 -2.68 21.81 -4.63
CA PRO A 277 -1.90 22.93 -5.15
C PRO A 277 -2.47 24.33 -4.82
N PRO A 278 -3.80 24.57 -4.79
CA PRO A 278 -4.35 25.87 -4.42
C PRO A 278 -3.98 26.32 -3.01
N TRP A 279 -4.01 25.40 -2.02
CA TRP A 279 -3.65 25.73 -0.65
C TRP A 279 -2.18 26.13 -0.54
N VAL A 280 -1.30 25.39 -1.21
CA VAL A 280 0.14 25.69 -1.26
C VAL A 280 0.39 27.04 -1.92
N ARG A 281 -0.31 27.34 -3.02
CA ARG A 281 -0.19 28.64 -3.70
C ARG A 281 -0.57 29.82 -2.81
N GLU A 282 -1.58 29.66 -1.98
CA GLU A 282 -2.08 30.70 -1.08
C GLU A 282 -1.21 30.85 0.18
N HIS A 283 -0.82 29.74 0.80
CA HIS A 283 -0.21 29.72 2.14
C HIS A 283 1.31 29.59 2.12
N GLN A 284 1.87 29.05 1.05
CA GLN A 284 3.32 28.85 0.86
C GLN A 284 3.75 29.30 -0.56
N PRO A 285 3.47 30.57 -0.94
CA PRO A 285 3.65 31.05 -2.31
C PRO A 285 5.10 30.97 -2.80
N ASP A 286 6.09 31.06 -1.91
CA ASP A 286 7.52 30.99 -2.25
C ASP A 286 7.95 29.57 -2.67
N LEU A 287 7.28 28.53 -2.15
CA LEU A 287 7.55 27.13 -2.52
C LEU A 287 6.64 26.60 -3.62
N TYR A 288 5.51 27.25 -3.89
CA TYR A 288 4.60 26.81 -4.94
C TYR A 288 5.27 26.64 -6.32
N PRO A 289 6.12 27.58 -6.82
CA PRO A 289 6.83 27.39 -8.09
C PRO A 289 7.77 26.19 -8.08
N LEU A 290 8.44 25.91 -6.95
CA LEU A 290 9.31 24.76 -6.80
C LEU A 290 8.51 23.46 -6.88
N LEU A 291 7.45 23.32 -6.09
CA LEU A 291 6.60 22.12 -6.08
C LEU A 291 5.94 21.87 -7.44
N ARG A 292 5.52 22.94 -8.13
CA ARG A 292 5.00 22.83 -9.50
C ARG A 292 6.04 22.37 -10.51
N ARG A 293 7.29 22.81 -10.37
CA ARG A 293 8.40 22.31 -11.21
C ARG A 293 8.68 20.83 -10.91
N LEU A 294 8.70 20.45 -9.64
CA LEU A 294 9.02 19.09 -9.19
C LEU A 294 7.98 18.05 -9.61
N TYR A 295 6.69 18.40 -9.53
CA TYR A 295 5.60 17.44 -9.63
C TYR A 295 4.57 17.74 -10.73
N GLY A 296 4.75 18.85 -11.46
CA GLY A 296 3.77 19.36 -12.42
C GLY A 296 2.63 20.13 -11.74
N GLU A 297 1.52 20.34 -12.44
CA GLU A 297 0.38 21.15 -11.95
C GLU A 297 -0.32 20.57 -10.70
N GLY A 298 -0.02 19.31 -10.37
CA GLY A 298 -0.63 18.59 -9.25
C GLY A 298 -2.07 18.12 -9.54
N PRO A 299 -2.67 17.38 -8.60
CA PRO A 299 -4.04 16.89 -8.74
C PRO A 299 -5.05 18.04 -8.64
N GLU A 300 -6.08 18.02 -9.48
CA GLU A 300 -7.20 18.95 -9.37
C GLU A 300 -8.14 18.56 -8.21
N PRO A 301 -8.53 19.52 -7.34
CA PRO A 301 -9.57 19.29 -6.35
C PRO A 301 -10.90 18.98 -7.05
N ARG A 302 -11.33 17.71 -7.05
CA ARG A 302 -12.65 17.35 -7.58
C ARG A 302 -13.77 17.90 -6.69
N LEU A 303 -14.64 18.71 -7.29
CA LEU A 303 -15.91 19.13 -6.69
C LEU A 303 -16.84 17.91 -6.51
N ARG A 304 -17.47 17.76 -5.35
CA ARG A 304 -18.52 16.74 -5.12
C ARG A 304 -19.69 16.96 -6.09
N HIS A 305 -20.19 15.89 -6.72
CA HIS A 305 -21.48 15.94 -7.40
C HIS A 305 -22.62 16.08 -6.37
N PRO A 306 -23.65 16.94 -6.60
CA PRO A 306 -24.72 17.21 -5.64
C PRO A 306 -25.61 16.01 -5.23
N ARG A 307 -25.45 14.83 -5.85
CA ARG A 307 -26.30 13.63 -5.63
C ARG A 307 -25.63 12.50 -4.87
N SER A 308 -24.43 12.71 -4.31
CA SER A 308 -23.76 11.69 -3.50
C SER A 308 -24.44 11.54 -2.13
N VAL A 309 -25.19 10.46 -1.93
CA VAL A 309 -25.88 10.10 -0.66
C VAL A 309 -24.94 9.46 0.37
N ALA A 310 -23.63 9.41 0.09
CA ALA A 310 -22.65 8.90 1.04
C ALA A 310 -22.55 9.85 2.26
N PRO A 311 -22.42 9.32 3.49
CA PRO A 311 -22.27 10.13 4.69
C PRO A 311 -21.12 11.14 4.52
N ALA A 312 -21.25 12.28 5.19
CA ALA A 312 -20.35 13.41 5.07
C ALA A 312 -18.91 13.03 5.46
N ARG A 313 -18.11 12.55 4.50
CA ARG A 313 -16.65 12.59 4.58
C ARG A 313 -16.23 14.07 4.63
N PRO A 314 -15.19 14.42 5.41
CA PRO A 314 -14.61 15.76 5.41
C PRO A 314 -14.34 16.23 3.97
N ARG A 315 -14.41 17.55 3.73
CA ARG A 315 -14.09 18.15 2.43
C ARG A 315 -12.73 17.61 1.96
N GLY A 316 -12.73 16.93 0.83
CA GLY A 316 -11.53 16.32 0.26
C GLY A 316 -11.93 15.25 -0.73
N VAL A 317 -11.26 15.26 -1.86
CA VAL A 317 -11.40 14.35 -3.00
C VAL A 317 -11.31 12.90 -2.51
N ARG A 318 -11.85 11.91 -3.25
CA ARG A 318 -11.44 10.50 -3.04
C ARG A 318 -9.92 10.53 -2.92
N ALA A 319 -9.36 10.09 -1.79
CA ALA A 319 -7.92 10.00 -1.62
C ALA A 319 -7.35 9.50 -2.95
N ALA A 320 -6.44 10.27 -3.56
CA ALA A 320 -5.66 9.75 -4.67
C ALA A 320 -5.26 8.33 -4.25
N GLU A 321 -5.36 7.33 -5.13
CA GLU A 321 -5.17 5.89 -4.88
C GLU A 321 -3.92 5.53 -4.03
N VAL A 322 -3.94 5.88 -2.75
CA VAL A 322 -2.79 6.10 -1.89
C VAL A 322 -3.29 5.85 -0.48
N ASN A 323 -2.71 4.84 0.16
CA ASN A 323 -3.17 4.26 1.41
C ASN A 323 -4.70 4.09 1.50
N PRO A 324 -5.30 3.25 0.64
CA PRO A 324 -6.75 3.12 0.52
C PRO A 324 -7.36 2.25 1.65
N VAL A 325 -7.05 2.53 2.90
CA VAL A 325 -7.44 1.71 4.07
C VAL A 325 -8.94 1.44 4.07
N ASP A 326 -9.75 2.49 3.87
CA ASP A 326 -11.22 2.36 3.83
C ASP A 326 -11.69 1.40 2.75
N ALA A 327 -11.10 1.48 1.55
CA ALA A 327 -11.51 0.67 0.41
C ALA A 327 -11.04 -0.78 0.60
N THR A 328 -9.83 -0.98 1.09
CA THR A 328 -9.25 -2.29 1.37
C THR A 328 -10.01 -2.99 2.50
N ASP A 329 -10.39 -2.28 3.57
CA ASP A 329 -11.21 -2.84 4.65
C ASP A 329 -12.59 -3.26 4.13
N VAL A 330 -13.22 -2.46 3.28
CA VAL A 330 -14.50 -2.81 2.62
C VAL A 330 -14.37 -4.05 1.74
N GLU A 331 -13.31 -4.15 0.93
CA GLU A 331 -13.07 -5.31 0.07
C GLU A 331 -12.80 -6.57 0.89
N ASN A 332 -11.99 -6.47 1.93
CA ASN A 332 -11.69 -7.58 2.85
C ASN A 332 -12.93 -8.04 3.60
N GLU A 333 -13.75 -7.12 4.11
CA GLU A 333 -15.02 -7.44 4.75
C GLU A 333 -15.97 -8.14 3.77
N SER A 334 -16.06 -7.65 2.54
CA SER A 334 -16.86 -8.27 1.49
C SER A 334 -16.39 -9.68 1.17
N LEU A 335 -15.07 -9.91 1.09
CA LEU A 335 -14.51 -11.23 0.85
C LEU A 335 -14.74 -12.17 2.04
N ALA A 336 -14.59 -11.68 3.27
CA ALA A 336 -14.87 -12.44 4.49
C ALA A 336 -16.34 -12.87 4.53
N ARG A 337 -17.27 -11.96 4.25
CA ARG A 337 -18.72 -12.27 4.13
C ARG A 337 -19.00 -13.28 3.02
N ALA A 338 -18.30 -13.23 1.88
CA ALA A 338 -18.45 -14.20 0.81
C ALA A 338 -17.96 -15.61 1.21
N ARG A 339 -16.84 -15.70 1.93
CA ARG A 339 -16.33 -16.96 2.48
C ARG A 339 -17.27 -17.52 3.54
N ALA A 340 -17.69 -16.69 4.49
CA ALA A 340 -18.69 -17.03 5.50
C ALA A 340 -19.98 -17.58 4.88
N LEU A 341 -20.50 -16.94 3.83
CA LEU A 341 -21.68 -17.41 3.12
C LEU A 341 -21.47 -18.80 2.52
N TRP A 342 -20.28 -19.07 1.99
CA TRP A 342 -19.92 -20.38 1.49
C TRP A 342 -19.87 -21.44 2.60
N ASP A 343 -19.21 -21.13 3.70
CA ASP A 343 -19.10 -22.03 4.86
C ASP A 343 -20.47 -22.36 5.44
N VAL A 344 -21.34 -21.36 5.59
CA VAL A 344 -22.73 -21.53 6.02
C VAL A 344 -23.53 -22.38 5.02
N ALA A 345 -23.38 -22.14 3.72
CA ALA A 345 -24.06 -22.91 2.67
C ALA A 345 -23.62 -24.38 2.62
N GLU A 346 -22.36 -24.67 2.90
CA GLU A 346 -21.85 -26.05 2.99
C GLU A 346 -22.08 -26.70 4.37
N GLY A 347 -22.63 -25.96 5.33
CA GLY A 347 -22.81 -26.44 6.70
C GLY A 347 -21.49 -26.66 7.45
N ARG A 348 -20.41 -26.01 7.00
CA ARG A 348 -19.14 -25.98 7.72
C ARG A 348 -19.29 -25.09 8.94
N GLN A 349 -18.60 -25.46 10.02
CA GLN A 349 -18.49 -24.62 11.19
C GLN A 349 -17.45 -23.54 10.88
N GLY A 350 -17.87 -22.28 10.84
CA GLY A 350 -16.96 -21.14 10.71
C GLY A 350 -16.06 -21.01 11.93
N ASP A 351 -15.00 -20.22 11.78
CA ASP A 351 -14.03 -19.89 12.82
C ASP A 351 -14.59 -18.97 13.92
N GLY A 352 -15.83 -18.50 13.76
CA GLY A 352 -16.52 -17.64 14.72
C GLY A 352 -16.20 -16.16 14.54
N ASP A 353 -15.64 -15.77 13.40
CA ASP A 353 -15.46 -14.36 13.07
C ASP A 353 -16.80 -13.60 12.90
N ASP A 354 -16.74 -12.27 13.01
CA ASP A 354 -17.94 -11.42 12.96
C ASP A 354 -18.69 -11.56 11.62
N ALA A 355 -17.97 -11.81 10.52
CA ALA A 355 -18.55 -12.01 9.20
C ALA A 355 -19.37 -13.31 9.15
N TYR A 356 -18.84 -14.41 9.68
CA TYR A 356 -19.52 -15.69 9.80
C TYR A 356 -20.72 -15.60 10.73
N VAL A 357 -20.59 -14.97 11.89
CA VAL A 357 -21.71 -14.75 12.83
C VAL A 357 -22.82 -13.95 12.16
N ALA A 358 -22.48 -12.84 11.49
CA ALA A 358 -23.45 -12.00 10.80
C ALA A 358 -24.17 -12.73 9.66
N VAL A 359 -23.41 -13.44 8.80
CA VAL A 359 -23.98 -14.20 7.68
C VAL A 359 -24.81 -15.38 8.17
N ARG A 360 -24.37 -16.07 9.24
CA ARG A 360 -25.12 -17.18 9.83
C ARG A 360 -26.45 -16.70 10.41
N ALA A 361 -26.45 -15.60 11.15
CA ALA A 361 -27.68 -15.02 11.71
C ALA A 361 -28.69 -14.64 10.61
N LEU A 362 -28.21 -14.06 9.51
CA LEU A 362 -29.03 -13.71 8.36
C LEU A 362 -29.55 -14.95 7.61
N TRP A 363 -28.71 -15.96 7.44
CA TRP A 363 -29.07 -17.26 6.84
C TRP A 363 -30.13 -18.00 7.67
N ASP A 364 -30.00 -18.03 9.00
CA ASP A 364 -30.97 -18.66 9.89
C ASP A 364 -32.31 -17.88 9.91
N GLY A 365 -32.26 -16.54 9.84
CA GLY A 365 -33.45 -15.70 9.72
C GLY A 365 -34.25 -15.90 8.43
N THR A 366 -33.58 -16.23 7.32
CA THR A 366 -34.22 -16.47 6.00
C THR A 366 -34.63 -17.93 5.77
N THR A 367 -33.91 -18.89 6.37
CA THR A 367 -34.24 -20.32 6.24
C THR A 367 -35.38 -20.78 7.14
N GLY A 368 -35.88 -19.91 8.03
CA GLY A 368 -37.03 -20.18 8.91
C GLY A 368 -36.66 -21.01 10.13
N THR A 369 -35.38 -21.09 10.50
CA THR A 369 -34.93 -21.73 11.75
C THR A 369 -35.20 -20.87 12.98
N HIS A 370 -35.75 -19.66 12.82
CA HIS A 370 -36.46 -18.95 13.88
C HIS A 370 -37.96 -19.22 13.80
N THR A 371 -38.52 -19.85 14.84
CA THR A 371 -39.95 -19.76 15.17
C THR A 371 -40.28 -18.29 15.46
N PRO A 372 -41.06 -17.60 14.60
CA PRO A 372 -41.47 -16.23 14.89
C PRO A 372 -42.49 -16.27 16.03
N GLN A 373 -42.36 -15.37 17.01
CA GLN A 373 -43.47 -15.11 17.92
C GLN A 373 -44.65 -14.51 17.14
N PRO A 374 -45.89 -15.00 17.34
CA PRO A 374 -47.03 -14.60 16.53
C PRO A 374 -47.40 -13.15 16.82
N HIS A 375 -47.37 -12.32 15.78
CA HIS A 375 -48.13 -11.08 15.74
C HIS A 375 -48.91 -11.02 14.42
N THR A 376 -50.12 -10.48 14.52
CA THR A 376 -51.18 -10.52 13.51
C THR A 376 -50.79 -9.72 12.26
N PRO A 377 -50.96 -10.25 11.03
CA PRO A 377 -50.54 -9.53 9.82
C PRO A 377 -51.54 -8.45 9.41
N ALA A 378 -51.03 -7.31 8.94
CA ALA A 378 -51.80 -6.27 8.25
C ALA A 378 -51.84 -6.56 6.72
N PRO A 379 -52.90 -6.14 5.99
CA PRO A 379 -53.12 -6.56 4.60
C PRO A 379 -52.32 -5.72 3.58
N LEU A 380 -51.82 -6.38 2.54
CA LEU A 380 -51.09 -5.79 1.39
C LEU A 380 -52.04 -5.37 0.25
N PRO A 381 -51.69 -4.36 -0.58
CA PRO A 381 -52.35 -4.10 -1.87
C PRO A 381 -51.70 -4.87 -3.04
N LEU A 382 -52.52 -5.15 -4.07
CA LEU A 382 -52.22 -5.95 -5.27
C LEU A 382 -51.36 -5.22 -6.33
N PRO A 383 -50.69 -5.95 -7.26
CA PRO A 383 -49.77 -5.39 -8.25
C PRO A 383 -50.40 -5.14 -9.64
N HIS A 384 -49.77 -4.25 -10.43
CA HIS A 384 -49.95 -4.15 -11.88
C HIS A 384 -48.69 -4.63 -12.63
N PRO A 385 -48.81 -5.26 -13.83
CA PRO A 385 -47.67 -5.81 -14.55
C PRO A 385 -47.11 -4.85 -15.59
N ALA A 386 -45.81 -4.99 -15.88
CA ALA A 386 -45.17 -4.43 -17.07
C ALA A 386 -44.11 -5.42 -17.64
N PRO A 387 -43.77 -5.32 -18.94
CA PRO A 387 -43.41 -6.46 -19.80
C PRO A 387 -41.89 -6.72 -19.95
N GLU A 388 -41.55 -7.94 -20.39
CA GLU A 388 -40.20 -8.43 -20.71
C GLU A 388 -39.57 -7.78 -21.96
N PRO A 389 -38.22 -7.73 -22.03
CA PRO A 389 -37.50 -8.28 -23.21
C PRO A 389 -36.13 -8.95 -22.82
N PRO A 390 -35.24 -9.34 -23.76
CA PRO A 390 -35.00 -10.72 -24.19
C PRO A 390 -33.59 -11.27 -23.87
N THR A 391 -33.40 -12.54 -24.19
CA THR A 391 -32.39 -13.52 -23.75
C THR A 391 -31.07 -13.57 -24.54
N GLU A 392 -29.96 -13.87 -23.85
CA GLU A 392 -28.77 -14.65 -24.29
C GLU A 392 -27.94 -15.09 -23.04
N PRO A 393 -27.03 -16.09 -23.09
CA PRO A 393 -27.12 -17.49 -23.54
C PRO A 393 -27.15 -18.50 -22.36
N ALA A 394 -27.41 -19.78 -22.67
CA ALA A 394 -27.96 -20.80 -21.79
C ALA A 394 -27.14 -21.20 -20.54
N ALA A 395 -27.70 -20.87 -19.36
CA ALA A 395 -27.44 -21.57 -18.10
C ALA A 395 -28.11 -22.95 -18.09
N ALA A 396 -27.54 -23.90 -17.33
CA ALA A 396 -28.16 -25.21 -17.06
C ALA A 396 -29.63 -25.06 -16.62
N PRO A 397 -30.55 -25.98 -16.98
CA PRO A 397 -31.98 -25.76 -16.87
C PRO A 397 -32.40 -25.39 -15.45
N PRO A 398 -33.37 -24.46 -15.28
CA PRO A 398 -33.86 -24.08 -13.97
C PRO A 398 -34.50 -25.30 -13.27
N PRO A 399 -34.35 -25.44 -11.94
CA PRO A 399 -35.07 -26.46 -11.19
C PRO A 399 -36.57 -26.22 -11.33
N THR A 400 -37.33 -27.23 -11.76
CA THR A 400 -38.74 -27.09 -12.14
C THR A 400 -39.73 -27.07 -10.96
N GLY A 401 -39.24 -27.13 -9.72
CA GLY A 401 -40.07 -27.09 -8.51
C GLY A 401 -40.23 -25.68 -7.96
N GLY A 402 -41.48 -25.24 -7.73
CA GLY A 402 -41.79 -23.90 -7.22
C GLY A 402 -41.11 -23.54 -5.89
N VAL A 403 -40.85 -24.53 -5.03
CA VAL A 403 -40.12 -24.35 -3.76
C VAL A 403 -38.64 -24.02 -3.98
N ALA A 404 -37.99 -24.66 -4.95
CA ALA A 404 -36.58 -24.40 -5.28
C ALA A 404 -36.42 -23.01 -5.91
N GLN A 405 -37.38 -22.58 -6.73
CA GLN A 405 -37.36 -21.26 -7.34
C GLN A 405 -37.64 -20.14 -6.33
N GLN A 406 -38.55 -20.36 -5.37
CA GLN A 406 -38.78 -19.44 -4.26
C GLN A 406 -37.54 -19.35 -3.36
N ARG A 407 -36.90 -20.48 -3.04
CA ARG A 407 -35.62 -20.50 -2.30
C ARG A 407 -34.50 -19.78 -3.04
N LEU A 408 -34.43 -19.89 -4.37
CA LEU A 408 -33.43 -19.17 -5.16
C LEU A 408 -33.67 -17.65 -5.16
N GLN A 409 -34.93 -17.20 -5.14
CA GLN A 409 -35.28 -15.79 -4.97
C GLN A 409 -34.95 -15.28 -3.55
N GLU A 410 -35.19 -16.09 -2.52
CA GLU A 410 -34.79 -15.78 -1.14
C GLU A 410 -33.26 -15.71 -1.01
N LEU A 411 -32.52 -16.59 -1.68
CA LEU A 411 -31.05 -16.53 -1.74
C LEU A 411 -30.54 -15.33 -2.54
N TRP A 412 -31.25 -14.92 -3.58
CA TRP A 412 -30.94 -13.69 -4.29
C TRP A 412 -31.11 -12.47 -3.37
N ALA A 413 -32.23 -12.40 -2.65
CA ALA A 413 -32.46 -11.36 -1.65
C ALA A 413 -31.45 -11.43 -0.50
N LEU A 414 -30.99 -12.62 -0.12
CA LEU A 414 -29.95 -12.82 0.88
C LEU A 414 -28.59 -12.31 0.41
N VAL A 415 -28.19 -12.61 -0.83
CA VAL A 415 -26.97 -12.06 -1.44
C VAL A 415 -27.07 -10.53 -1.53
N ASP A 416 -28.20 -10.00 -1.99
CA ASP A 416 -28.43 -8.55 -2.05
C ASP A 416 -28.47 -7.90 -0.66
N ALA A 417 -28.96 -8.57 0.39
CA ALA A 417 -28.95 -8.07 1.76
C ALA A 417 -27.56 -8.20 2.43
N THR A 418 -26.80 -9.23 2.10
CA THR A 418 -25.45 -9.49 2.64
C THR A 418 -24.41 -8.51 2.09
N PHE A 419 -24.55 -8.15 0.80
CA PHE A 419 -23.59 -7.31 0.07
C PHE A 419 -24.11 -5.92 -0.32
N GLY A 420 -25.43 -5.70 -0.33
CA GLY A 420 -26.03 -4.36 -0.46
C GLY A 420 -25.52 -3.51 -1.63
N SER A 421 -25.31 -2.22 -1.34
CA SER A 421 -24.86 -1.17 -2.28
C SER A 421 -23.34 -1.08 -2.45
N GLN A 422 -22.57 -2.01 -1.88
CA GLN A 422 -21.11 -2.06 -1.99
C GLN A 422 -20.71 -3.27 -2.84
N PRO A 423 -20.29 -3.07 -4.10
CA PRO A 423 -20.32 -4.14 -5.07
C PRO A 423 -19.12 -5.08 -4.94
N LEU A 424 -19.38 -6.36 -4.72
CA LEU A 424 -18.59 -7.43 -5.33
C LEU A 424 -18.50 -7.17 -6.83
N THR A 425 -17.35 -7.50 -7.45
CA THR A 425 -17.25 -7.46 -8.91
C THR A 425 -18.33 -8.35 -9.54
N GLN A 426 -18.82 -7.97 -10.73
CA GLN A 426 -19.90 -8.70 -11.40
C GLN A 426 -19.54 -10.18 -11.62
N GLU A 427 -18.27 -10.48 -11.89
CA GLU A 427 -17.76 -11.86 -12.02
C GLU A 427 -17.88 -12.66 -10.72
N LEU A 428 -17.44 -12.09 -9.59
CA LEU A 428 -17.55 -12.75 -8.29
C LEU A 428 -19.00 -12.94 -7.86
N ARG A 429 -19.86 -11.94 -8.13
CA ARG A 429 -21.31 -12.02 -7.88
C ARG A 429 -21.97 -13.15 -8.67
N ASN A 430 -21.69 -13.23 -9.98
CA ASN A 430 -22.23 -14.27 -10.85
C ASN A 430 -21.69 -15.66 -10.47
N GLY A 431 -20.41 -15.75 -10.11
CA GLY A 431 -19.79 -17.00 -9.64
C GLY A 431 -20.42 -17.51 -8.34
N LEU A 432 -20.60 -16.62 -7.36
CA LEU A 432 -21.26 -16.94 -6.08
C LEU A 432 -22.69 -17.46 -6.30
N PHE A 433 -23.46 -16.77 -7.14
CA PHE A 433 -24.84 -17.16 -7.44
C PHE A 433 -24.93 -18.53 -8.12
N ASN A 434 -24.07 -18.78 -9.11
CA ASN A 434 -24.03 -20.05 -9.83
C ASN A 434 -23.74 -21.22 -8.90
N SER A 435 -22.84 -21.03 -7.93
CA SER A 435 -22.51 -22.06 -6.96
C SER A 435 -23.60 -22.33 -5.94
N LEU A 436 -24.25 -21.29 -5.40
CA LEU A 436 -25.40 -21.46 -4.50
C LEU A 436 -26.55 -22.19 -5.19
N ARG A 437 -26.78 -21.90 -6.49
CA ARG A 437 -27.75 -22.62 -7.31
C ARG A 437 -27.41 -24.11 -7.45
N VAL A 438 -26.14 -24.46 -7.59
CA VAL A 438 -25.68 -25.86 -7.65
C VAL A 438 -25.89 -26.57 -6.32
N ILE A 439 -25.57 -25.91 -5.19
CA ILE A 439 -25.76 -26.46 -3.84
C ILE A 439 -27.27 -26.70 -3.56
N GLU A 440 -28.14 -25.76 -3.90
CA GLU A 440 -29.59 -25.93 -3.71
C GLU A 440 -30.20 -26.96 -4.66
N ALA A 441 -29.72 -27.03 -5.91
CA ALA A 441 -30.13 -28.10 -6.83
C ALA A 441 -29.72 -29.48 -6.30
N ALA A 442 -28.54 -29.60 -5.66
CA ALA A 442 -28.10 -30.83 -5.01
C ALA A 442 -28.96 -31.17 -3.77
N ARG A 443 -29.38 -30.17 -2.98
CA ARG A 443 -30.28 -30.34 -1.83
C ARG A 443 -31.70 -30.74 -2.24
N ALA A 444 -32.23 -30.13 -3.29
CA ALA A 444 -33.55 -30.46 -3.83
C ALA A 444 -33.58 -31.84 -4.53
N GLY A 445 -32.41 -32.39 -4.88
CA GLY A 445 -32.24 -33.59 -5.70
C GLY A 445 -32.03 -34.92 -4.97
N HIS A 446 -31.94 -35.00 -3.64
CA HIS A 446 -31.69 -36.30 -2.98
C HIS A 446 -32.41 -36.54 -1.64
N PRO A 447 -33.23 -37.62 -1.54
CA PRO A 447 -33.32 -38.40 -0.31
C PRO A 447 -32.07 -39.28 -0.19
N VAL A 448 -31.26 -39.04 0.85
CA VAL A 448 -30.16 -39.88 1.39
C VAL A 448 -29.20 -40.53 0.36
N SER A 449 -28.03 -39.93 0.17
CA SER A 449 -26.81 -40.65 -0.28
C SER A 449 -25.55 -39.89 0.15
N ALA A 450 -25.17 -40.10 1.40
CA ALA A 450 -23.83 -39.81 1.90
C ALA A 450 -22.87 -40.89 1.38
N ALA A 451 -22.31 -40.69 0.19
CA ALA A 451 -21.09 -41.33 -0.32
C ALA A 451 -20.94 -40.99 -1.79
N LEU A 452 -20.22 -39.90 -2.11
CA LEU A 452 -19.45 -39.70 -3.36
C LEU A 452 -18.94 -38.25 -3.53
N TRP A 453 -18.49 -37.58 -2.46
CA TRP A 453 -17.69 -36.34 -2.60
C TRP A 453 -16.51 -36.36 -1.62
N THR A 454 -15.65 -37.36 -1.77
CA THR A 454 -14.26 -37.35 -1.27
C THR A 454 -13.35 -37.66 -2.44
N SER A 455 -13.28 -36.75 -3.41
CA SER A 455 -12.10 -36.60 -4.29
C SER A 455 -12.32 -35.41 -5.22
N THR A 456 -11.74 -34.26 -4.84
CA THR A 456 -11.20 -33.21 -5.74
C THR A 456 -10.63 -32.08 -4.90
N ALA A 457 -9.75 -32.43 -3.96
CA ALA A 457 -8.67 -31.55 -3.54
C ALA A 457 -7.43 -31.96 -4.34
N SER A 458 -7.32 -31.48 -5.58
CA SER A 458 -6.04 -31.44 -6.30
C SER A 458 -6.17 -30.52 -7.51
N LEU A 459 -5.81 -29.25 -7.33
CA LEU A 459 -5.28 -28.40 -8.41
C LEU A 459 -3.81 -28.15 -8.12
N GLY A 460 -3.02 -29.12 -8.56
CA GLY A 460 -1.60 -29.00 -8.91
C GLY A 460 -1.26 -30.27 -9.68
N PRO A 461 -0.77 -30.16 -10.93
CA PRO A 461 0.67 -30.40 -11.06
C PRO A 461 1.35 -29.69 -12.23
N CYS A 462 2.60 -29.28 -11.99
CA CYS A 462 3.72 -29.64 -12.87
C CYS A 462 5.03 -29.61 -12.07
N CYS A 463 5.54 -30.81 -11.76
CA CYS A 463 6.94 -31.23 -11.86
C CYS A 463 7.09 -32.67 -11.33
N THR A 464 7.23 -33.61 -12.26
CA THR A 464 7.65 -35.03 -12.07
C THR A 464 9.13 -35.07 -11.62
N TRP A 465 9.63 -35.88 -10.67
CA TRP A 465 9.56 -37.30 -10.26
C TRP A 465 10.93 -37.99 -10.44
N HIS A 466 11.57 -38.34 -9.32
CA HIS A 466 12.20 -39.65 -8.99
C HIS A 466 12.74 -39.57 -7.53
N GLN A 467 12.14 -40.25 -6.54
CA GLN A 467 12.39 -41.64 -6.09
C GLN A 467 13.87 -41.94 -5.78
N THR A 468 14.32 -42.57 -4.69
CA THR A 468 13.72 -43.29 -3.53
C THR A 468 14.91 -43.65 -2.61
N HIS A 469 14.83 -43.46 -1.29
CA HIS A 469 14.82 -44.48 -0.21
C HIS A 469 15.56 -43.81 0.99
N GLY A 470 15.30 -44.01 2.28
CA GLY A 470 14.41 -44.86 3.05
C GLY A 470 14.79 -44.63 4.54
N TRP A 471 13.77 -44.43 5.39
CA TRP A 471 13.67 -44.82 6.80
C TRP A 471 14.89 -44.73 7.76
N THR A 472 14.82 -43.88 8.79
CA THR A 472 14.54 -44.23 10.20
C THR A 472 14.89 -43.07 11.16
N ARG A 473 14.00 -42.79 12.13
CA ARG A 473 14.32 -42.15 13.42
C ARG A 473 14.53 -43.27 14.43
N PRO A 474 15.46 -43.12 15.40
CA PRO A 474 15.00 -42.74 16.74
C PRO A 474 16.00 -41.85 17.51
N GLY A 475 15.54 -41.21 18.58
CA GLY A 475 16.45 -40.71 19.62
C GLY A 475 16.05 -39.43 20.31
N THR A 476 15.15 -39.55 21.28
CA THR A 476 15.00 -38.65 22.43
C THR A 476 16.30 -38.49 23.20
N THR A 477 16.72 -37.27 23.54
CA THR A 477 17.39 -37.00 24.83
C THR A 477 17.19 -35.55 25.27
N THR A 478 16.47 -35.40 26.36
CA THR A 478 16.47 -34.27 27.30
C THR A 478 17.88 -33.97 27.83
N LEU A 479 18.24 -32.70 28.02
CA LEU A 479 19.05 -32.21 29.15
C LEU A 479 19.14 -30.67 29.16
N SER A 480 18.67 -30.08 30.24
CA SER A 480 19.11 -28.81 30.85
C SER A 480 19.35 -29.14 32.34
N PRO A 481 19.99 -28.30 33.18
CA PRO A 481 20.62 -26.99 32.96
C PRO A 481 22.03 -26.88 33.61
N SER A 482 22.77 -25.78 33.40
CA SER A 482 23.73 -25.32 34.42
C SER A 482 24.00 -23.81 34.36
N ARG A 483 23.96 -23.22 35.56
CA ARG A 483 24.34 -21.86 35.98
C ARG A 483 25.84 -21.60 35.80
N ALA A 484 26.21 -20.33 35.53
CA ALA A 484 27.07 -19.52 36.40
C ALA A 484 27.27 -18.10 35.83
N ALA A 485 27.01 -17.08 36.67
CA ALA A 485 27.52 -15.71 36.53
C ALA A 485 29.00 -15.66 36.98
N PRO A 486 29.73 -14.55 36.70
CA PRO A 486 30.00 -13.66 37.83
C PRO A 486 30.10 -12.14 37.50
N THR A 487 29.68 -11.36 38.51
CA THR A 487 30.24 -10.09 39.06
C THR A 487 30.62 -8.89 38.19
N ALA A 488 29.83 -7.82 38.41
CA ALA A 488 30.20 -6.45 38.81
C ALA A 488 31.67 -5.97 38.67
N GLY A 489 31.83 -4.85 37.96
CA GLY A 489 32.96 -3.91 38.08
C GLY A 489 32.49 -2.49 37.71
N ALA A 490 32.63 -1.56 38.65
CA ALA A 490 32.22 -0.16 38.53
C ALA A 490 33.36 0.74 37.99
N VAL A 491 33.00 1.61 37.02
CA VAL A 491 33.27 3.08 36.88
C VAL A 491 34.72 3.59 37.10
N PRO A 492 35.28 4.42 36.17
CA PRO A 492 35.09 5.87 36.30
C PRO A 492 34.67 6.61 35.03
N THR A 493 33.76 7.55 35.27
CA THR A 493 33.31 8.67 34.46
C THR A 493 34.44 9.61 34.05
N ALA A 494 34.53 9.93 32.75
CA ALA A 494 35.32 11.05 32.25
C ALA A 494 34.39 12.24 31.95
N SER A 495 34.67 13.37 32.58
CA SER A 495 34.00 14.66 32.32
C SER A 495 34.49 15.29 31.00
N PRO A 496 33.63 16.07 30.30
CA PRO A 496 34.01 16.75 29.07
C PRO A 496 34.78 18.07 29.33
N PRO A 497 35.64 18.51 28.40
CA PRO A 497 36.36 19.78 28.52
C PRO A 497 35.46 20.99 28.18
N SER A 498 35.62 22.07 28.94
CA SER A 498 35.04 23.39 28.72
C SER A 498 35.60 24.08 27.45
N PRO A 499 34.84 25.01 26.83
CA PRO A 499 35.23 25.67 25.59
C PRO A 499 36.29 26.78 25.81
N PRO A 500 37.07 27.14 24.78
CA PRO A 500 38.04 28.23 24.88
C PRO A 500 37.35 29.60 24.80
N THR A 501 37.71 30.47 25.74
CA THR A 501 37.60 31.93 25.60
C THR A 501 38.79 32.44 24.80
N GLY A 502 38.53 33.20 23.73
CA GLY A 502 39.54 33.86 22.90
C GLY A 502 39.10 34.01 21.46
#